data_AF-A0AAW1CBC8-F1
#
_entry.id   AF-A0AAW1CBC8-F1
#
_cell.length_a   1.000
_cell.length_b   1.000
_cell.length_c   1.000
_cell.angle_alpha   90.00
_cell.angle_beta   90.00
_cell.angle_gamma   90.00
#
_symmetry.space_group_name_H-M   'P 1'
#
loop_
_entity.id
_entity.type
_entity.pdbx_description
1 polymer ?
#
loop_
_entity_poly.entity_id
_entity_poly.type
_entity_poly.pdbx_seq_one_letter_code
_entity_poly.pdbx_strand_id
1 'polypeptide(L)'
;MSISWGSRGEERKEGRKGKGREGKGREGKERKGKERKGKERKGKERKGKERKGKERKRKESDGWADRDEVIEGYEAEASGGITIKLQSPEVLSFDDYFLKIRLETNKRNPWFPEFWQHRFQCRLPGHPLENPNFQKNCTGNESLEENYVQDSKMGFVINAIYAMAHGLQSMHHALCQGQIGLCDAMKPIDGSKLLEFLLNSSFTGVSGEEVRIDENGDAPGRYDIMNLQHIEANHYDYVHIGTWHQGVLNIDDNRIQMNKTEMNIAQP
;
A
#
# COMPACT_ATOMS: atom_id res chain seq x y z
N MET A 1 44.67 49.87 -9.92
CA MET A 1 45.71 49.01 -10.54
C MET A 1 44.97 47.77 -11.05
N SER A 2 44.41 47.78 -12.27
CA SER A 2 45.06 47.54 -13.58
C SER A 2 45.87 46.23 -13.54
N ILE A 3 45.56 45.20 -14.33
CA ILE A 3 45.92 45.02 -15.76
C ILE A 3 45.12 43.79 -16.27
N SER A 4 44.15 43.93 -17.20
CA SER A 4 44.22 43.71 -18.67
C SER A 4 44.89 42.40 -19.15
N TRP A 5 44.14 41.58 -19.90
CA TRP A 5 44.69 40.63 -20.89
C TRP A 5 43.96 40.81 -22.22
N GLY A 6 44.74 41.09 -23.27
CA GLY A 6 44.33 41.28 -24.64
C GLY A 6 44.47 40.03 -25.50
N SER A 7 43.74 40.05 -26.61
CA SER A 7 43.54 39.02 -27.62
C SER A 7 44.76 38.64 -28.47
N ARG A 8 44.65 37.47 -29.15
CA ARG A 8 44.76 37.26 -30.63
C ARG A 8 45.68 36.09 -31.03
N GLY A 9 45.19 35.22 -31.93
CA GLY A 9 46.02 34.28 -32.71
C GLY A 9 45.25 33.09 -33.27
N GLU A 10 44.90 33.15 -34.55
CA GLU A 10 44.17 32.16 -35.37
C GLU A 10 45.12 31.49 -36.39
N GLU A 11 44.63 30.49 -37.13
CA GLU A 11 45.28 29.58 -38.12
C GLU A 11 45.81 28.25 -37.56
N ARG A 12 45.63 27.07 -38.18
CA ARG A 12 45.13 26.65 -39.51
C ARG A 12 44.75 25.16 -39.37
N LYS A 13 43.62 24.69 -39.92
CA LYS A 13 43.35 23.24 -40.10
C LYS A 13 43.18 22.92 -41.58
N GLU A 14 44.04 22.05 -42.06
CA GLU A 14 44.09 21.56 -43.43
C GLU A 14 43.05 20.44 -43.65
N GLY A 15 42.34 20.53 -44.78
CA GLY A 15 41.28 19.61 -45.15
C GLY A 15 41.75 18.37 -45.90
N ARG A 16 41.00 17.27 -45.78
CA ARG A 16 41.10 16.13 -46.70
C ARG A 16 39.69 15.68 -47.13
N LYS A 17 39.42 15.82 -48.43
CA LYS A 17 38.20 15.39 -49.15
C LYS A 17 38.06 13.87 -49.14
N GLY A 18 36.90 13.37 -48.69
CA GLY A 18 36.42 12.01 -48.91
C GLY A 18 35.29 12.00 -49.95
N LYS A 19 35.45 11.21 -51.01
CA LYS A 19 34.52 11.07 -52.14
C LYS A 19 33.21 10.39 -51.74
N GLY A 20 32.09 10.93 -52.22
CA GLY A 20 30.76 10.33 -52.11
C GLY A 20 30.59 9.06 -52.95
N ARG A 21 29.70 8.18 -52.50
CA ARG A 21 29.12 7.10 -53.28
C ARG A 21 27.60 7.17 -53.11
N GLU A 22 26.90 7.38 -54.23
CA GLU A 22 25.45 7.34 -54.36
C GLU A 22 24.93 5.91 -54.11
N GLY A 23 23.97 5.78 -53.19
CA GLY A 23 23.16 4.58 -53.03
C GLY A 23 21.96 4.64 -53.97
N LYS A 24 21.84 3.67 -54.88
CA LYS A 24 20.67 3.48 -55.74
C LYS A 24 19.45 3.11 -54.88
N GLY A 25 18.43 3.97 -54.88
CA GLY A 25 17.10 3.66 -54.36
C GLY A 25 16.43 2.54 -55.16
N ARG A 26 15.73 1.65 -54.46
CA ARG A 26 14.80 0.67 -55.07
C ARG A 26 13.38 1.10 -54.72
N GLU A 27 12.61 1.47 -55.74
CA GLU A 27 11.17 1.72 -55.65
C GLU A 27 10.42 0.42 -55.35
N GLY A 28 9.62 0.42 -54.29
CA GLY A 28 8.66 -0.63 -53.99
C GLY A 28 7.40 -0.44 -54.84
N LYS A 29 7.03 -1.46 -55.62
CA LYS A 29 5.77 -1.50 -56.37
C LYS A 29 4.58 -1.67 -55.42
N GLU A 30 3.71 -0.69 -55.40
CA GLU A 30 2.39 -0.70 -54.76
C GLU A 30 1.47 -1.72 -55.46
N ARG A 31 0.85 -2.65 -54.71
CA ARG A 31 -0.18 -3.55 -55.22
C ARG A 31 -1.55 -3.11 -54.69
N LYS A 32 -2.42 -2.63 -55.59
CA LYS A 32 -3.84 -2.37 -55.33
C LYS A 32 -4.70 -3.62 -55.57
N GLY A 33 -5.72 -3.80 -54.73
CA GLY A 33 -6.89 -4.66 -54.96
C GLY A 33 -7.12 -5.67 -53.82
N LYS A 34 -8.33 -5.96 -53.32
CA LYS A 34 -9.71 -5.58 -53.66
C LYS A 34 -10.54 -5.70 -52.37
N GLU A 35 -11.44 -4.75 -52.15
CA GLU A 35 -12.41 -4.76 -51.05
C GLU A 35 -13.44 -5.89 -51.26
N ARG A 36 -13.65 -6.74 -50.23
CA ARG A 36 -14.70 -7.77 -50.22
C ARG A 36 -15.82 -7.33 -49.29
N LYS A 37 -17.00 -7.04 -49.86
CA LYS A 37 -18.25 -6.83 -49.11
C LYS A 37 -18.89 -8.18 -48.74
N GLY A 38 -19.31 -8.28 -47.47
CA GLY A 38 -20.51 -9.01 -47.05
C GLY A 38 -20.30 -10.32 -46.28
N LYS A 39 -20.67 -10.34 -44.99
CA LYS A 39 -22.02 -10.73 -44.53
C LYS A 39 -22.08 -10.64 -43.00
N GLU A 40 -22.94 -9.75 -42.51
CA GLU A 40 -23.27 -9.60 -41.10
C GLU A 40 -24.01 -10.86 -40.61
N ARG A 41 -23.46 -11.55 -39.61
CA ARG A 41 -24.14 -12.67 -38.95
C ARG A 41 -25.00 -12.08 -37.83
N LYS A 42 -26.33 -12.15 -37.98
CA LYS A 42 -27.28 -11.90 -36.89
C LYS A 42 -26.96 -12.84 -35.74
N GLY A 43 -26.47 -12.29 -34.62
CA GLY A 43 -26.33 -13.03 -33.37
C GLY A 43 -27.69 -13.47 -32.87
N LYS A 44 -27.87 -14.78 -32.67
CA LYS A 44 -29.00 -15.29 -31.88
C LYS A 44 -28.75 -14.92 -30.43
N GLU A 45 -29.60 -14.06 -29.90
CA GLU A 45 -29.71 -13.77 -28.48
C GLU A 45 -29.96 -15.08 -27.72
N ARG A 46 -28.96 -15.51 -26.93
CA ARG A 46 -29.13 -16.62 -26.01
C ARG A 46 -29.83 -16.06 -24.78
N LYS A 47 -31.11 -16.37 -24.61
CA LYS A 47 -31.81 -16.18 -23.33
C LYS A 47 -30.96 -16.80 -22.22
N GLY A 48 -30.45 -15.95 -21.34
CA GLY A 48 -29.74 -16.36 -20.14
C GLY A 48 -30.66 -17.26 -19.32
N LYS A 49 -30.27 -18.52 -19.13
CA LYS A 49 -30.83 -19.32 -18.04
C LYS A 49 -30.33 -18.68 -16.74
N GLU A 50 -31.26 -18.16 -15.96
CA GLU A 50 -31.06 -17.80 -14.57
C GLU A 50 -30.41 -18.99 -13.85
N ARG A 51 -29.14 -18.82 -13.46
CA ARG A 51 -28.45 -19.81 -12.65
C ARG A 51 -28.93 -19.60 -11.22
N LYS A 52 -29.79 -20.50 -10.73
CA LYS A 52 -30.04 -20.63 -9.29
C LYS A 52 -28.68 -20.62 -8.58
N GLY A 53 -28.52 -19.69 -7.66
CA GLY A 53 -27.28 -19.46 -6.91
C GLY A 53 -26.81 -20.78 -6.28
N LYS A 54 -25.70 -21.29 -6.79
CA LYS A 54 -24.93 -22.31 -6.08
C LYS A 54 -24.17 -21.54 -5.01
N GLU A 55 -24.49 -21.80 -3.75
CA GLU A 55 -23.80 -21.25 -2.59
C GLU A 55 -22.28 -21.45 -2.76
N ARG A 56 -21.58 -20.35 -3.03
CA ARG A 56 -20.12 -20.35 -3.18
C ARG A 56 -19.56 -19.96 -1.83
N LYS A 57 -19.06 -20.95 -1.09
CA LYS A 57 -18.23 -20.71 0.10
C LYS A 57 -17.05 -19.85 -0.33
N ARG A 58 -17.00 -18.62 0.17
CA ARG A 58 -15.92 -17.68 -0.14
C ARG A 58 -14.84 -17.81 0.94
N LYS A 59 -13.64 -18.16 0.48
CA LYS A 59 -12.38 -17.95 1.20
C LYS A 59 -11.66 -16.89 0.40
N GLU A 60 -11.21 -15.85 1.04
CA GLU A 60 -10.64 -14.70 0.35
C GLU A 60 -9.50 -14.13 1.21
N SER A 61 -8.68 -13.25 0.61
CA SER A 61 -7.46 -12.73 1.23
C SER A 61 -7.75 -11.58 2.21
N ASP A 62 -6.70 -10.93 2.69
CA ASP A 62 -6.70 -9.72 3.53
C ASP A 62 -7.42 -8.48 2.93
N GLY A 63 -7.79 -8.48 1.65
CA GLY A 63 -8.36 -7.30 0.98
C GLY A 63 -9.74 -6.80 1.48
N TRP A 64 -10.41 -7.58 2.32
CA TRP A 64 -11.77 -7.37 2.84
C TRP A 64 -11.88 -7.86 4.30
N ALA A 65 -10.73 -8.14 4.95
CA ALA A 65 -10.68 -8.83 6.25
C ALA A 65 -11.16 -8.00 7.45
N ASP A 66 -11.27 -6.69 7.27
CA ASP A 66 -11.69 -5.70 8.27
C ASP A 66 -12.33 -4.45 7.62
N ARG A 67 -12.85 -4.60 6.39
CA ARG A 67 -13.42 -3.47 5.63
C ARG A 67 -14.92 -3.62 5.49
N ASP A 68 -15.64 -2.97 6.40
CA ASP A 68 -17.10 -2.96 6.41
C ASP A 68 -17.68 -2.40 5.09
N GLU A 69 -16.98 -1.43 4.50
CA GLU A 69 -17.31 -0.83 3.19
C GLU A 69 -17.44 -1.86 2.05
N VAL A 70 -16.81 -3.03 2.15
CA VAL A 70 -16.84 -4.07 1.09
C VAL A 70 -18.13 -4.89 1.16
N ILE A 71 -18.71 -5.04 2.34
CA ILE A 71 -19.90 -5.87 2.58
C ILE A 71 -21.16 -5.05 2.81
N GLU A 72 -21.05 -3.72 2.90
CA GLU A 72 -22.16 -2.81 3.14
C GLU A 72 -23.32 -3.05 2.17
N GLY A 73 -24.48 -3.44 2.71
CA GLY A 73 -25.70 -3.76 1.97
C GLY A 73 -25.80 -5.18 1.39
N TYR A 74 -24.79 -6.04 1.58
CA TYR A 74 -24.76 -7.43 1.13
C TYR A 74 -24.29 -8.40 2.24
N GLU A 75 -24.48 -8.02 3.49
CA GLU A 75 -23.97 -8.73 4.67
C GLU A 75 -24.59 -10.12 4.80
N ALA A 76 -25.89 -10.25 4.46
CA ALA A 76 -26.60 -11.51 4.50
C ALA A 76 -26.02 -12.53 3.51
N GLU A 77 -25.59 -12.10 2.31
CA GLU A 77 -24.95 -12.94 1.31
C GLU A 77 -23.50 -13.30 1.66
N ALA A 78 -22.82 -12.44 2.41
CA ALA A 78 -21.45 -12.67 2.87
C ALA A 78 -21.39 -13.49 4.17
N SER A 79 -22.52 -13.67 4.86
CA SER A 79 -22.62 -14.36 6.14
C SER A 79 -21.99 -15.76 6.12
N GLY A 80 -21.19 -16.06 7.15
CA GLY A 80 -20.42 -17.29 7.25
C GLY A 80 -19.14 -17.32 6.41
N GLY A 81 -18.80 -16.22 5.73
CA GLY A 81 -17.51 -16.02 5.09
C GLY A 81 -16.37 -16.12 6.11
N ILE A 82 -15.25 -16.71 5.69
CA ILE A 82 -14.00 -16.72 6.46
C ILE A 82 -12.98 -15.89 5.69
N THR A 83 -12.35 -14.97 6.41
CA THR A 83 -11.31 -14.07 5.88
C THR A 83 -10.08 -14.08 6.79
N ILE A 84 -8.97 -13.61 6.26
CA ILE A 84 -7.67 -13.63 6.92
C ILE A 84 -7.19 -12.19 7.04
N LYS A 85 -7.05 -11.68 8.26
CA LYS A 85 -6.54 -10.35 8.55
C LYS A 85 -5.06 -10.43 8.91
N LEU A 86 -4.23 -9.53 8.39
CA LEU A 86 -2.87 -9.37 8.89
C LEU A 86 -2.94 -9.00 10.38
N GLN A 87 -2.30 -9.78 11.24
CA GLN A 87 -2.30 -9.51 12.66
C GLN A 87 -1.47 -8.24 12.92
N SER A 88 -2.16 -7.18 13.32
CA SER A 88 -1.56 -5.87 13.57
C SER A 88 -2.34 -5.20 14.70
N PRO A 89 -1.82 -5.29 15.93
CA PRO A 89 -2.39 -4.61 17.09
C PRO A 89 -2.37 -3.09 16.92
N GLU A 90 -3.29 -2.42 17.60
CA GLU A 90 -3.31 -0.96 17.64
C GLU A 90 -2.08 -0.41 18.36
N VAL A 91 -1.48 0.63 17.78
CA VAL A 91 -0.29 1.28 18.34
C VAL A 91 -0.71 2.50 19.15
N LEU A 92 -0.93 2.31 20.46
CA LEU A 92 -1.44 3.35 21.36
C LEU A 92 -0.57 4.62 21.37
N SER A 93 0.75 4.48 21.26
CA SER A 93 1.68 5.62 21.21
C SER A 93 1.50 6.47 19.96
N PHE A 94 1.04 5.88 18.85
CA PHE A 94 0.70 6.62 17.64
C PHE A 94 -0.60 7.40 17.82
N ASP A 95 -1.63 6.80 18.43
CA ASP A 95 -2.89 7.47 18.72
C ASP A 95 -2.68 8.68 19.63
N ASP A 96 -1.90 8.47 20.70
CA ASP A 96 -1.51 9.51 21.64
C ASP A 96 -0.82 10.70 20.97
N TYR A 97 -0.06 10.45 19.91
CA TYR A 97 0.59 11.49 19.13
C TYR A 97 -0.40 12.12 18.15
N PHE A 98 -1.05 11.32 17.31
CA PHE A 98 -1.89 11.75 16.19
C PHE A 98 -3.11 12.56 16.64
N LEU A 99 -3.79 12.11 17.69
CA LEU A 99 -5.01 12.75 18.21
C LEU A 99 -4.73 14.12 18.85
N LYS A 100 -3.49 14.36 19.30
CA LYS A 100 -3.05 15.64 19.87
C LYS A 100 -2.59 16.65 18.81
N ILE A 101 -2.44 16.23 17.55
CA ILE A 101 -2.01 17.12 16.47
C ILE A 101 -3.12 18.14 16.16
N ARG A 102 -2.76 19.42 16.15
CA ARG A 102 -3.64 20.53 15.74
C ARG A 102 -3.14 21.18 14.46
N LEU A 103 -4.07 21.83 13.75
CA LEU A 103 -3.80 22.55 12.51
C LEU A 103 -2.68 23.59 12.67
N GLU A 104 -2.67 24.33 13.78
CA GLU A 104 -1.69 25.39 14.03
C GLU A 104 -0.29 24.84 14.35
N THR A 105 -0.24 23.68 15.01
CA THR A 105 1.01 23.08 15.48
C THR A 105 1.75 22.32 14.38
N ASN A 106 1.01 21.71 13.44
CA ASN A 106 1.60 20.83 12.44
C ASN A 106 1.92 21.54 11.13
N LYS A 107 3.08 22.20 11.10
CA LYS A 107 3.60 22.86 9.88
C LYS A 107 4.53 21.98 9.05
N ARG A 108 4.85 20.77 9.54
CA ARG A 108 5.77 19.84 8.87
C ARG A 108 5.09 19.08 7.74
N ASN A 109 3.82 18.72 7.91
CA ASN A 109 3.07 17.99 6.90
C ASN A 109 2.34 18.97 5.97
N PRO A 110 2.74 19.08 4.69
CA PRO A 110 2.13 20.02 3.77
C PRO A 110 0.68 19.68 3.39
N TRP A 111 0.25 18.42 3.56
CA TRP A 111 -1.10 17.95 3.22
C TRP A 111 -2.07 18.00 4.41
N PHE A 112 -1.59 18.38 5.59
CA PHE A 112 -2.42 18.42 6.79
C PHE A 112 -3.57 19.45 6.72
N PRO A 113 -3.37 20.65 6.15
CA PRO A 113 -4.46 21.61 5.93
C PRO A 113 -5.57 21.07 5.02
N GLU A 114 -5.23 20.36 3.95
CA GLU A 114 -6.19 19.75 3.03
C GLU A 114 -6.93 18.59 3.69
N PHE A 115 -6.21 17.74 4.43
CA PHE A 115 -6.81 16.69 5.24
C PHE A 115 -7.82 17.26 6.24
N TRP A 116 -7.46 18.32 6.97
CA TRP A 116 -8.33 18.95 7.96
C TRP A 116 -9.63 19.48 7.33
N GLN A 117 -9.50 20.20 6.20
CA GLN A 117 -10.63 20.72 5.45
C GLN A 117 -11.58 19.61 4.99
N HIS A 118 -11.03 18.52 4.44
CA HIS A 118 -11.84 17.39 3.97
C HIS A 118 -12.46 16.60 5.13
N ARG A 119 -11.71 16.37 6.20
CA ARG A 119 -12.17 15.56 7.35
C ARG A 119 -13.30 16.24 8.12
N PHE A 120 -13.26 17.56 8.24
CA PHE A 120 -14.25 18.35 8.97
C PHE A 120 -15.22 19.11 8.06
N GLN A 121 -15.12 18.91 6.73
CA GLN A 121 -15.96 19.54 5.70
C GLN A 121 -16.01 21.08 5.88
N CYS A 122 -14.84 21.67 6.09
CA CYS A 122 -14.65 23.09 6.36
C CYS A 122 -13.53 23.67 5.48
N ARG A 123 -13.46 25.00 5.38
CA ARG A 123 -12.41 25.72 4.65
C ARG A 123 -11.50 26.52 5.57
N LEU A 124 -10.30 26.84 5.08
CA LEU A 124 -9.30 27.67 5.76
C LEU A 124 -9.13 29.02 5.04
N PRO A 125 -9.90 30.06 5.40
CA PRO A 125 -9.86 31.34 4.72
C PRO A 125 -8.46 31.97 4.76
N GLY A 126 -7.94 32.33 3.59
CA GLY A 126 -6.63 32.98 3.48
C GLY A 126 -5.43 32.03 3.58
N HIS A 127 -5.66 30.72 3.64
CA HIS A 127 -4.60 29.74 3.50
C HIS A 127 -4.30 29.48 2.00
N PRO A 128 -3.03 29.27 1.58
CA PRO A 128 -2.70 29.00 0.18
C PRO A 128 -3.41 27.78 -0.43
N LEU A 129 -3.81 26.84 0.42
CA LEU A 129 -4.47 25.59 0.08
C LEU A 129 -5.97 25.60 0.44
N GLU A 130 -6.58 26.79 0.50
CA GLU A 130 -8.02 26.93 0.77
C GLU A 130 -8.85 26.18 -0.29
N ASN A 131 -9.79 25.36 0.17
CA ASN A 131 -10.77 24.71 -0.70
C ASN A 131 -12.11 25.47 -0.63
N PRO A 132 -12.48 26.21 -1.69
CA PRO A 132 -13.68 27.06 -1.69
C PRO A 132 -14.99 26.27 -1.77
N ASN A 133 -14.95 24.95 -1.99
CA ASN A 133 -16.16 24.12 -2.05
C ASN A 133 -16.83 23.96 -0.67
N PHE A 134 -16.09 24.13 0.42
CA PHE A 134 -16.62 24.06 1.77
C PHE A 134 -17.11 25.43 2.23
N GLN A 135 -18.34 25.49 2.74
CA GLN A 135 -18.97 26.75 3.15
C GLN A 135 -18.59 27.17 4.57
N LYS A 136 -18.35 26.21 5.47
CA LYS A 136 -18.05 26.43 6.89
C LYS A 136 -16.58 26.76 7.07
N ASN A 137 -16.25 27.75 7.89
CA ASN A 137 -14.86 28.01 8.27
C ASN A 137 -14.40 27.04 9.36
N CYS A 138 -13.20 26.49 9.23
CA CYS A 138 -12.60 25.69 10.30
C CYS A 138 -12.22 26.58 11.48
N THR A 139 -12.36 26.04 12.68
CA THR A 139 -11.99 26.69 13.95
C THR A 139 -10.56 26.35 14.37
N GLY A 140 -10.02 25.21 13.92
CA GLY A 140 -8.71 24.68 14.33
C GLY A 140 -8.75 23.85 15.61
N ASN A 141 -9.88 23.85 16.32
CA ASN A 141 -10.10 23.13 17.58
C ASN A 141 -10.94 21.86 17.41
N GLU A 142 -11.29 21.49 16.17
CA GLU A 142 -12.00 20.24 15.91
C GLU A 142 -11.22 19.03 16.47
N SER A 143 -11.92 18.03 17.00
CA SER A 143 -11.29 16.85 17.60
C SER A 143 -11.07 15.77 16.55
N LEU A 144 -9.85 15.22 16.51
CA LEU A 144 -9.52 14.05 15.69
C LEU A 144 -10.01 12.74 16.32
N GLU A 145 -10.43 12.76 17.59
CA GLU A 145 -10.90 11.59 18.34
C GLU A 145 -12.29 11.13 17.88
N GLU A 146 -13.11 12.05 17.39
CA GLU A 146 -14.47 11.74 16.94
C GLU A 146 -14.41 10.88 15.68
N ASN A 147 -14.94 9.66 15.71
CA ASN A 147 -14.89 8.67 14.61
C ASN A 147 -13.44 8.39 14.13
N TYR A 148 -12.51 8.28 15.08
CA TYR A 148 -11.16 7.83 14.80
C TYR A 148 -11.13 6.31 14.60
N VAL A 149 -10.48 5.87 13.52
CA VAL A 149 -10.16 4.47 13.26
C VAL A 149 -8.69 4.43 12.83
N GLN A 150 -7.86 3.68 13.57
CA GLN A 150 -6.45 3.52 13.21
C GLN A 150 -6.31 2.66 11.95
N ASP A 151 -5.35 3.00 11.09
CA ASP A 151 -5.02 2.15 9.94
C ASP A 151 -4.52 0.78 10.42
N SER A 152 -5.15 -0.30 9.94
CA SER A 152 -4.81 -1.66 10.37
C SER A 152 -3.39 -2.10 10.02
N LYS A 153 -2.65 -1.34 9.20
CA LYS A 153 -1.25 -1.62 8.84
C LYS A 153 -0.25 -0.65 9.49
N MET A 154 -0.71 0.19 10.43
CA MET A 154 0.15 1.19 11.10
C MET A 154 1.37 0.54 11.78
N GLY A 155 1.19 -0.60 12.45
CA GLY A 155 2.29 -1.34 13.07
C GLY A 155 3.39 -1.73 12.08
N PHE A 156 3.02 -2.21 10.88
CA PHE A 156 3.99 -2.57 9.84
C PHE A 156 4.79 -1.36 9.33
N VAL A 157 4.13 -0.21 9.18
CA VAL A 157 4.81 1.03 8.75
C VAL A 157 5.86 1.44 9.78
N ILE A 158 5.52 1.40 11.07
CA ILE A 158 6.44 1.75 12.14
C ILE A 158 7.59 0.73 12.22
N ASN A 159 7.30 -0.55 12.11
CA ASN A 159 8.31 -1.60 12.08
C ASN A 159 9.26 -1.47 10.88
N ALA A 160 8.80 -1.04 9.71
CA ALA A 160 9.66 -0.78 8.57
C ALA A 160 10.67 0.35 8.83
N ILE A 161 10.25 1.39 9.56
CA ILE A 161 11.14 2.48 10.01
C ILE A 161 12.17 1.94 11.01
N TYR A 162 11.74 1.13 11.98
CA TYR A 162 12.64 0.50 12.93
C TYR A 162 13.61 -0.48 12.28
N ALA A 163 13.20 -1.24 11.26
CA ALA A 163 14.09 -2.13 10.51
C ALA A 163 15.23 -1.34 9.87
N MET A 164 14.93 -0.21 9.24
CA MET A 164 15.95 0.69 8.68
C MET A 164 16.86 1.26 9.78
N ALA A 165 16.30 1.68 10.91
CA ALA A 165 17.06 2.21 12.04
C ALA A 165 18.02 1.16 12.64
N HIS A 166 17.54 -0.06 12.90
CA HIS A 166 18.34 -1.17 13.42
C HIS A 166 19.39 -1.65 12.42
N GLY A 167 19.08 -1.67 11.12
CA GLY A 167 20.05 -1.97 10.07
C GLY A 167 21.19 -0.95 10.02
N LEU A 168 20.84 0.35 10.03
CA LEU A 168 21.83 1.43 10.09
C LEU A 168 22.64 1.41 11.38
N GLN A 169 22.00 1.12 12.52
CA GLN A 169 22.68 0.99 13.81
C GLN A 169 23.66 -0.18 13.79
N SER A 170 23.28 -1.34 13.24
CA SER A 170 24.15 -2.52 13.13
C SER A 170 25.35 -2.25 12.22
N MET A 171 25.11 -1.61 11.07
CA MET A 171 26.18 -1.16 10.17
C MET A 171 27.13 -0.17 10.85
N HIS A 172 26.59 0.77 11.62
CA HIS A 172 27.37 1.77 12.36
C HIS A 172 28.23 1.14 13.46
N HIS A 173 27.69 0.18 14.22
CA HIS A 173 28.48 -0.53 15.22
C HIS A 173 29.63 -1.32 14.59
N ALA A 174 29.38 -1.95 13.44
CA ALA A 174 30.39 -2.74 12.73
C ALA A 174 31.50 -1.87 12.09
N LEU A 175 31.14 -0.74 11.47
CA LEU A 175 32.08 0.09 10.70
C LEU A 175 32.71 1.22 11.51
N CYS A 176 31.95 1.80 12.44
CA CYS A 176 32.36 2.98 13.21
C CYS A 176 32.65 2.66 14.68
N GLN A 177 32.52 1.40 15.13
CA GLN A 177 32.89 0.97 16.49
C GLN A 177 32.23 1.81 17.60
N GLY A 178 31.01 2.30 17.37
CA GLY A 178 30.27 3.12 18.35
C GLY A 178 30.69 4.58 18.47
N GLN A 179 31.48 5.12 17.53
CA GLN A 179 31.79 6.55 17.46
C GLN A 179 30.50 7.40 17.36
N ILE A 180 30.46 8.56 18.01
CA ILE A 180 29.30 9.46 17.91
C ILE A 180 29.24 10.07 16.50
N GLY A 181 28.10 9.92 15.83
CA GLY A 181 27.89 10.40 14.46
C GLY A 181 28.42 9.46 13.38
N LEU A 182 28.39 9.90 12.11
CA LEU A 182 28.88 9.09 10.99
C LEU A 182 30.40 9.18 10.86
N CYS A 183 31.07 8.03 10.84
CA CYS A 183 32.46 7.91 10.47
C CYS A 183 32.65 7.91 8.94
N ASP A 184 33.91 8.05 8.48
CA ASP A 184 34.22 8.15 7.05
C ASP A 184 33.90 6.87 6.28
N ALA A 185 33.88 5.71 6.94
CA ALA A 185 33.46 4.44 6.33
C ALA A 185 31.97 4.39 5.94
N MET A 186 31.14 5.30 6.46
CA MET A 186 29.72 5.44 6.11
C MET A 186 29.45 6.70 5.26
N LYS A 187 30.49 7.32 4.70
CA LYS A 187 30.37 8.52 3.86
C LYS A 187 30.97 8.27 2.45
N PRO A 188 30.14 8.01 1.42
CA PRO A 188 28.70 7.76 1.47
C PRO A 188 28.37 6.37 2.01
N ILE A 189 27.09 6.14 2.35
CA ILE A 189 26.62 4.81 2.76
C ILE A 189 26.55 3.91 1.52
N ASP A 190 27.22 2.75 1.59
CA ASP A 190 27.12 1.70 0.57
C ASP A 190 25.83 0.90 0.76
N GLY A 191 24.92 1.02 -0.21
CA GLY A 191 23.62 0.34 -0.18
C GLY A 191 23.72 -1.19 -0.17
N SER A 192 24.77 -1.77 -0.78
CA SER A 192 24.95 -3.22 -0.82
C SER A 192 25.32 -3.74 0.57
N LYS A 193 26.21 -3.04 1.26
CA LYS A 193 26.56 -3.33 2.66
C LYS A 193 25.37 -3.13 3.58
N LEU A 194 24.60 -2.04 3.38
CA LEU A 194 23.40 -1.79 4.18
C LEU A 194 22.39 -2.95 4.04
N LEU A 195 22.20 -3.50 2.83
CA LEU A 195 21.34 -4.66 2.61
C LEU A 195 21.79 -5.87 3.42
N GLU A 196 23.09 -6.18 3.47
CA GLU A 196 23.64 -7.26 4.29
C GLU A 196 23.31 -7.07 5.79
N PHE A 197 23.45 -5.84 6.30
CA PHE A 197 23.09 -5.54 7.69
C PHE A 197 21.59 -5.59 7.95
N LEU A 198 20.75 -5.20 6.98
CA LEU A 198 19.29 -5.30 7.10
C LEU A 198 18.84 -6.76 7.18
N LEU A 199 19.35 -7.62 6.30
CA LEU A 199 19.01 -9.06 6.26
C LEU A 199 19.44 -9.80 7.54
N ASN A 200 20.55 -9.39 8.17
CA ASN A 200 21.06 -10.03 9.39
C ASN A 200 20.57 -9.36 10.69
N SER A 201 19.69 -8.36 10.60
CA SER A 201 19.15 -7.67 11.77
C SER A 201 17.84 -8.29 12.24
N SER A 202 17.70 -8.39 13.56
CA SER A 202 16.45 -8.76 14.22
C SER A 202 16.20 -7.79 15.37
N PHE A 203 14.94 -7.49 15.62
CA PHE A 203 14.53 -6.59 16.69
C PHE A 203 13.12 -6.92 17.17
N THR A 204 12.76 -6.41 18.35
CA THR A 204 11.40 -6.48 18.86
C THR A 204 10.58 -5.33 18.27
N GLY A 205 9.53 -5.67 17.52
CA GLY A 205 8.60 -4.74 16.92
C GLY A 205 7.71 -4.05 17.95
N VAL A 206 6.92 -3.08 17.47
CA VAL A 206 6.08 -2.24 18.34
C VAL A 206 5.00 -2.99 19.10
N SER A 207 4.63 -4.18 18.64
CA SER A 207 3.62 -5.03 19.29
C SER A 207 4.25 -6.18 20.09
N GLY A 208 5.57 -6.15 20.31
CA GLY A 208 6.32 -7.16 21.07
C GLY A 208 6.71 -8.41 20.26
N GLU A 209 6.44 -8.44 18.97
CA GLU A 209 6.80 -9.50 18.05
C GLU A 209 8.28 -9.43 17.63
N GLU A 210 8.91 -10.57 17.35
CA GLU A 210 10.22 -10.58 16.72
C GLU A 210 10.07 -10.27 15.22
N VAL A 211 10.68 -9.16 14.79
CA VAL A 211 10.78 -8.77 13.39
C VAL A 211 12.18 -9.14 12.89
N ARG A 212 12.21 -9.94 11.82
CA ARG A 212 13.42 -10.33 11.09
C ARG A 212 13.09 -10.48 9.62
N ILE A 213 14.09 -10.30 8.77
CA ILE A 213 13.98 -10.46 7.33
C ILE A 213 14.65 -11.79 6.95
N ASP A 214 13.98 -12.62 6.17
CA ASP A 214 14.55 -13.88 5.69
C ASP A 214 15.45 -13.68 4.46
N GLU A 215 16.01 -14.77 3.94
CA GLU A 215 16.90 -14.75 2.77
C GLU A 215 16.22 -14.22 1.48
N ASN A 216 14.88 -14.25 1.43
CA ASN A 216 14.10 -13.73 0.30
C ASN A 216 13.70 -12.27 0.47
N GLY A 217 13.95 -11.67 1.64
CA GLY A 217 13.53 -10.31 1.95
C GLY A 217 12.17 -10.22 2.64
N ASP A 218 11.63 -11.35 3.12
CA ASP A 218 10.28 -11.42 3.70
C ASP A 218 10.31 -11.47 5.23
N ALA A 219 9.37 -10.75 5.85
CA ALA A 219 9.13 -10.84 7.29
C ALA A 219 8.14 -11.98 7.60
N PRO A 220 8.27 -12.67 8.76
CA PRO A 220 7.35 -13.74 9.11
C PRO A 220 5.91 -13.21 9.28
N GLY A 221 5.00 -13.69 8.44
CA GLY A 221 3.60 -13.31 8.48
C GLY A 221 2.86 -13.90 9.68
N ARG A 222 2.02 -13.08 10.31
CA ARG A 222 1.04 -13.45 11.33
C ARG A 222 -0.33 -13.04 10.83
N TYR A 223 -1.30 -13.92 10.99
CA TYR A 223 -2.66 -13.63 10.57
C TYR A 223 -3.67 -14.00 11.63
N ASP A 224 -4.68 -13.16 11.75
CA ASP A 224 -5.92 -13.44 12.46
C ASP A 224 -6.93 -13.99 11.45
N ILE A 225 -7.71 -14.96 11.88
CA ILE A 225 -8.74 -15.61 11.07
C ILE A 225 -10.06 -15.09 11.60
N MET A 226 -10.81 -14.45 10.71
CA MET A 226 -12.07 -13.81 11.03
C MET A 226 -13.21 -14.54 10.33
N ASN A 227 -14.38 -14.54 10.94
CA ASN A 227 -15.60 -15.09 10.37
C ASN A 227 -16.70 -14.04 10.47
N LEU A 228 -17.39 -13.79 9.35
CA LEU A 228 -18.51 -12.84 9.34
C LEU A 228 -19.75 -13.52 9.95
N GLN A 229 -20.13 -13.07 11.14
CA GLN A 229 -21.20 -13.68 11.94
C GLN A 229 -22.41 -12.76 12.00
N HIS A 230 -23.58 -13.37 12.07
CA HIS A 230 -24.82 -12.66 12.36
C HIS A 230 -24.96 -12.56 13.89
N ILE A 231 -24.76 -11.36 14.43
CA ILE A 231 -24.77 -11.12 15.88
C ILE A 231 -26.22 -10.90 16.34
N GLU A 232 -26.92 -9.94 15.73
CA GLU A 232 -28.30 -9.57 16.06
C GLU A 232 -29.10 -9.28 14.78
N ALA A 233 -30.41 -9.04 14.90
CA ALA A 233 -31.27 -8.76 13.76
C ALA A 233 -30.75 -7.58 12.93
N ASN A 234 -30.34 -7.87 11.69
CA ASN A 234 -29.70 -6.94 10.74
C ASN A 234 -28.32 -6.39 11.17
N HIS A 235 -27.61 -7.09 12.07
CA HIS A 235 -26.25 -6.72 12.44
C HIS A 235 -25.29 -7.90 12.23
N TYR A 236 -24.28 -7.66 11.39
CA TYR A 236 -23.22 -8.61 11.07
C TYR A 236 -21.87 -8.00 11.45
N ASP A 237 -20.98 -8.84 11.98
CA ASP A 237 -19.66 -8.39 12.38
C ASP A 237 -18.60 -9.48 12.17
N TYR A 238 -17.36 -9.07 11.96
CA TYR A 238 -16.22 -9.94 11.83
C TYR A 238 -15.75 -10.40 13.22
N VAL A 239 -16.00 -11.66 13.53
CA VAL A 239 -15.59 -12.27 14.79
C VAL A 239 -14.28 -13.02 14.60
N HIS A 240 -13.29 -12.75 15.45
CA HIS A 240 -12.02 -13.47 15.49
C HIS A 240 -12.22 -14.92 15.93
N ILE A 241 -11.86 -15.90 15.09
CA ILE A 241 -12.06 -17.34 15.33
C ILE A 241 -10.75 -18.15 15.43
N GLY A 242 -9.59 -17.54 15.15
CA GLY A 242 -8.33 -18.26 15.20
C GLY A 242 -7.15 -17.46 14.68
N THR A 243 -5.95 -18.04 14.74
CA THR A 243 -4.71 -17.42 14.27
C THR A 243 -3.91 -18.37 13.41
N TRP A 244 -3.08 -17.80 12.53
CA TRP A 244 -2.06 -18.52 11.79
C TRP A 244 -0.70 -17.86 11.99
N HIS A 245 0.30 -18.65 12.34
CA HIS A 245 1.67 -18.18 12.48
C HIS A 245 2.66 -19.29 12.14
N GLN A 246 3.61 -19.02 11.24
CA GLN A 246 4.70 -19.93 10.87
C GLN A 246 4.23 -21.37 10.54
N GLY A 247 3.13 -21.49 9.77
CA GLY A 247 2.58 -22.78 9.36
C GLY A 247 1.71 -23.48 10.41
N VAL A 248 1.59 -22.93 11.63
CA VAL A 248 0.68 -23.43 12.66
C VAL A 248 -0.65 -22.71 12.57
N LEU A 249 -1.71 -23.47 12.35
CA LEU A 249 -3.09 -23.00 12.32
C LEU A 249 -3.79 -23.34 13.64
N ASN A 250 -4.27 -22.33 14.37
CA ASN A 250 -5.06 -22.51 15.58
C ASN A 250 -6.46 -21.91 15.37
N ILE A 251 -7.49 -22.73 15.35
CA ILE A 251 -8.88 -22.31 15.13
C ILE A 251 -9.77 -22.89 16.23
N ASP A 252 -10.72 -22.08 16.70
CA ASP A 252 -11.82 -22.54 17.55
C ASP A 252 -13.03 -22.89 16.68
N ASP A 253 -13.18 -24.18 16.37
CA ASP A 253 -14.27 -24.70 15.53
C ASP A 253 -15.66 -24.37 16.09
N ASN A 254 -15.80 -24.20 17.41
CA ASN A 254 -17.08 -23.91 18.06
C ASN A 254 -17.53 -22.47 17.82
N ARG A 255 -16.60 -21.57 17.52
CA ARG A 255 -16.88 -20.16 17.26
C ARG A 255 -17.24 -19.91 15.81
N ILE A 256 -17.16 -20.89 14.92
CA ILE A 256 -17.44 -20.70 13.50
C ILE A 256 -18.95 -20.74 13.25
N GLN A 257 -19.51 -19.65 12.73
CA GLN A 257 -20.86 -19.63 12.19
C GLN A 257 -20.80 -19.95 10.70
N MET A 258 -21.36 -21.10 10.32
CA MET A 258 -21.62 -21.45 8.94
C MET A 258 -23.12 -21.35 8.71
N ASN A 259 -23.53 -20.65 7.64
CA ASN A 259 -24.94 -20.62 7.27
C ASN A 259 -25.36 -22.03 6.83
N LYS A 260 -25.95 -22.81 7.75
CA LYS A 260 -26.49 -24.13 7.46
C LYS A 260 -27.91 -23.95 6.94
N THR A 261 -28.05 -23.62 5.66
CA THR A 261 -29.29 -23.97 4.97
C THR A 261 -29.28 -25.49 4.77
N GLU A 262 -29.95 -26.19 5.68
CA GLU A 262 -30.34 -27.61 5.62
C GLU A 262 -29.41 -28.57 4.85
N MET A 263 -28.36 -29.07 5.52
CA MET A 263 -27.89 -30.43 5.23
C MET A 263 -28.90 -31.44 5.83
N ASN A 264 -30.11 -31.48 5.25
CA ASN A 264 -31.00 -32.63 5.39
C ASN A 264 -30.39 -33.78 4.58
N ILE A 265 -29.35 -34.41 5.13
CA ILE A 265 -28.95 -35.75 4.74
C ILE A 265 -30.05 -36.65 5.30
N ALA A 266 -31.03 -36.97 4.46
CA ALA A 266 -31.92 -38.10 4.69
C ALA A 266 -31.03 -39.33 4.93
N GLN A 267 -31.03 -39.85 6.15
CA GLN A 267 -30.50 -41.18 6.44
C GLN A 267 -31.60 -42.22 6.14
N PRO A 268 -31.20 -43.42 5.67
CA PRO A 268 -32.10 -44.43 5.08
C PRO A 268 -33.10 -45.03 6.07
#